data_AF-A0A150PM95-F1
#
_entry.id   AF-A0A150PM95-F1
#
_cell.length_a   1.000
_cell.length_b   1.000
_cell.length_c   1.000
_cell.angle_alpha   90.00
_cell.angle_beta   90.00
_cell.angle_gamma   90.00
#
_symmetry.space_group_name_H-M   'P 1'
#
loop_
_entity.id
_entity.type
_entity.pdbx_description
1 polymer ?
#
loop_
_entity_poly.entity_id
_entity_poly.type
_entity_poly.pdbx_seq_one_letter_code
_entity_poly.pdbx_strand_id
1 'polypeptide(L)'
;MWATACLMACGCTTVAGLDRRYHLQPDGGDGGSPPADERCDVEAGAGCVYDRCGDVPDGAPGGVYTIDPDGTGPQEPLHVYCGEPADGGRWALVYNSVGRESGSTRAFWNIPYADRLSPKGEPSLDDNHYQPGLYSAGREYRDDIEDTEGNVAEVLRATAAGIDTEDMTLDSPEHVNPKHVDEDGEDIDKIFGNQFGAGWSSPDFDGDDMSDRNCAVVYGGVTQHYGSCFVYSLGADAHEATAGQSMDAAIADDDWGPHLDTEVAERFELSNDGSTYTRVKRISRWTRW
;
A
#
# COMPACT_ATOMS: atom_id res chain seq x y z
N MET A 1 -39.82 50.61 17.89
CA MET A 1 -39.23 51.87 18.34
C MET A 1 -38.00 51.53 19.16
N TRP A 2 -36.81 51.92 18.69
CA TRP A 2 -35.47 51.89 19.32
C TRP A 2 -34.91 50.48 19.65
N ALA A 3 -33.93 49.88 18.98
CA ALA A 3 -32.63 50.30 18.44
C ALA A 3 -31.63 50.79 19.50
N THR A 4 -30.71 49.90 19.92
CA THR A 4 -29.31 50.25 20.24
C THR A 4 -28.39 49.04 20.04
N ALA A 5 -27.37 49.23 19.22
CA ALA A 5 -26.24 48.33 18.97
C ALA A 5 -25.11 48.58 19.99
N CYS A 6 -24.20 47.62 20.19
CA CYS A 6 -22.81 47.95 20.47
C CYS A 6 -21.83 46.85 20.01
N LEU A 7 -20.73 47.32 19.43
CA LEU A 7 -19.60 46.62 18.87
C LEU A 7 -18.80 45.81 19.89
N MET A 8 -18.24 44.68 19.46
CA MET A 8 -16.86 44.21 19.70
C MET A 8 -16.57 43.08 18.69
N ALA A 9 -15.38 42.78 18.21
CA ALA A 9 -14.09 43.44 18.05
C ALA A 9 -13.33 42.48 17.10
N CYS A 10 -12.62 43.00 16.10
CA CYS A 10 -11.79 42.20 15.19
C CYS A 10 -10.75 41.37 15.96
N GLY A 11 -10.59 40.13 15.56
CA GLY A 11 -9.48 39.25 15.96
C GLY A 11 -9.26 38.17 14.91
N CYS A 12 -8.73 38.55 13.75
CA CYS A 12 -8.20 37.60 12.78
C CYS A 12 -6.93 36.98 13.36
N THR A 13 -6.97 35.70 13.72
CA THR A 13 -5.77 34.91 13.97
C THR A 13 -5.29 34.36 12.62
N THR A 14 -4.16 34.88 12.15
CA THR A 14 -3.42 34.39 10.99
C THR A 14 -2.93 32.97 11.24
N VAL A 15 -3.44 32.01 10.46
CA VAL A 15 -2.77 30.73 10.21
C VAL A 15 -1.73 31.00 9.11
N ALA A 16 -0.46 31.01 9.50
CA ALA A 16 0.66 31.00 8.56
C ALA A 16 0.89 29.56 8.11
N GLY A 17 0.94 29.29 6.81
CA GLY A 17 1.46 28.01 6.31
C GLY A 17 0.97 27.45 4.98
N LEU A 18 -0.02 28.05 4.30
CA LEU A 18 -0.50 27.55 3.00
C LEU A 18 -0.72 28.71 2.01
N ASP A 19 0.34 29.23 1.42
CA ASP A 19 0.23 29.93 0.12
C ASP A 19 1.57 29.85 -0.62
N ARG A 20 1.80 28.74 -1.32
CA ARG A 20 2.47 28.79 -2.61
C ARG A 20 1.53 28.21 -3.64
N ARG A 21 0.72 29.10 -4.22
CA ARG A 21 0.20 28.91 -5.58
C ARG A 21 1.40 28.69 -6.49
N TYR A 22 1.53 27.48 -7.03
CA TYR A 22 2.28 27.31 -8.27
C TYR A 22 1.61 28.21 -9.30
N HIS A 23 2.33 29.26 -9.68
CA HIS A 23 1.90 30.19 -10.70
C HIS A 23 1.81 29.44 -12.04
N LEU A 24 0.58 29.15 -12.47
CA LEU A 24 0.26 29.00 -13.89
C LEU A 24 0.60 30.33 -14.56
N GLN A 25 1.69 30.37 -15.29
CA GLN A 25 2.00 31.48 -16.18
C GLN A 25 1.30 31.22 -17.53
N PRO A 26 0.41 32.12 -18.00
CA PRO A 26 -0.18 32.00 -19.31
C PRO A 26 0.63 32.87 -20.28
N ASP A 27 1.61 32.27 -20.96
CA ASP A 27 2.22 32.91 -22.12
C ASP A 27 1.90 32.08 -23.36
N GLY A 28 1.27 32.75 -24.33
CA GLY A 28 0.77 32.15 -25.56
C GLY A 28 1.81 32.00 -26.66
N GLY A 29 1.49 31.13 -27.62
CA GLY A 29 2.26 30.82 -28.83
C GLY A 29 3.30 29.74 -28.53
N ASP A 30 3.38 28.61 -29.23
CA ASP A 30 3.07 28.28 -30.61
C ASP A 30 2.68 26.79 -30.69
N GLY A 31 1.88 26.42 -31.69
CA GLY A 31 1.31 25.09 -31.83
C GLY A 31 2.32 24.04 -32.30
N GLY A 32 3.14 23.52 -31.40
CA GLY A 32 3.98 22.35 -31.63
C GLY A 32 3.82 21.35 -30.48
N SER A 33 3.34 20.14 -30.78
CA SER A 33 3.48 19.02 -29.86
C SER A 33 4.97 18.84 -29.54
N PRO A 34 5.39 18.84 -28.26
CA PRO A 34 6.77 18.55 -27.93
C PRO A 34 7.10 17.11 -28.39
N PRO A 35 8.32 16.86 -28.88
CA PRO A 35 8.76 15.51 -29.18
C PRO A 35 8.82 14.70 -27.88
N ALA A 36 8.55 13.40 -27.97
CA ALA A 36 8.45 12.46 -26.84
C ALA A 36 9.80 12.14 -26.15
N ASP A 37 10.80 13.01 -26.26
CA ASP A 37 12.19 12.72 -25.88
C ASP A 37 12.92 13.84 -25.11
N GLU A 38 12.25 14.91 -24.68
CA GLU A 38 12.81 15.78 -23.62
C GLU A 38 12.75 15.04 -22.29
N ARG A 39 13.82 14.28 -22.04
CA ARG A 39 14.06 13.57 -20.79
C ARG A 39 13.86 14.53 -19.61
N CYS A 40 13.05 14.10 -18.66
CA CYS A 40 12.63 14.89 -17.50
C CYS A 40 13.74 14.96 -16.44
N ASP A 41 14.86 15.57 -16.80
CA ASP A 41 16.13 15.43 -16.09
C ASP A 41 16.30 16.40 -14.91
N VAL A 42 15.41 17.40 -14.76
CA VAL A 42 15.67 18.54 -13.85
C VAL A 42 14.49 18.93 -12.96
N GLU A 43 13.25 18.85 -13.43
CA GLU A 43 12.04 19.08 -12.61
C GLU A 43 10.96 18.08 -12.99
N ALA A 44 10.26 17.53 -11.98
CA ALA A 44 9.03 16.79 -12.20
C ALA A 44 7.99 17.73 -12.82
N GLY A 45 7.61 17.46 -14.07
CA GLY A 45 6.67 18.28 -14.83
C GLY A 45 5.44 17.51 -15.28
N ALA A 46 4.36 18.24 -15.59
CA ALA A 46 3.19 17.66 -16.22
C ALA A 46 3.56 17.10 -17.60
N GLY A 47 3.31 15.80 -17.82
CA GLY A 47 3.62 15.10 -19.07
C GLY A 47 4.91 14.28 -19.06
N CYS A 48 5.67 14.29 -17.96
CA CYS A 48 6.81 13.41 -17.79
C CYS A 48 6.39 11.95 -17.64
N VAL A 49 7.11 11.07 -18.32
CA VAL A 49 7.02 9.61 -18.21
C VAL A 49 8.40 9.10 -17.82
N TYR A 50 8.48 8.28 -16.78
CA TYR A 50 9.73 7.73 -16.25
C TYR A 50 9.72 6.21 -16.36
N ASP A 51 10.88 5.57 -16.54
CA ASP A 51 10.94 4.10 -16.63
C ASP A 51 10.67 3.43 -15.26
N ARG A 52 10.97 4.14 -14.17
CA ARG A 52 10.76 3.71 -12.78
C ARG A 52 10.71 4.89 -11.82
N CYS A 53 10.18 4.67 -10.62
CA CYS A 53 10.20 5.68 -9.57
C CYS A 53 11.62 6.13 -9.21
N GLY A 54 12.63 5.25 -9.32
CA GLY A 54 14.03 5.61 -9.08
C GLY A 54 14.61 6.66 -10.04
N ASP A 55 13.96 6.89 -11.18
CA ASP A 55 14.39 7.90 -12.16
C ASP A 55 13.67 9.26 -11.95
N VAL A 56 12.70 9.32 -11.02
CA VAL A 56 12.08 10.59 -10.62
C VAL A 56 13.11 11.40 -9.81
N PRO A 57 13.37 12.69 -10.16
CA PRO A 57 14.42 13.48 -9.54
C PRO A 57 14.35 13.51 -8.01
N ASP A 58 15.49 13.39 -7.31
CA ASP A 58 15.56 13.37 -5.84
C ASP A 58 14.92 14.61 -5.18
N GLY A 59 14.92 15.76 -5.85
CA GLY A 59 14.30 16.99 -5.34
C GLY A 59 12.77 17.05 -5.47
N ALA A 60 12.15 16.13 -6.20
CA ALA A 60 10.70 16.07 -6.34
C ALA A 60 10.03 15.55 -5.05
N PRO A 61 8.81 15.97 -4.69
CA PRO A 61 8.11 15.37 -3.55
C PRO A 61 7.66 13.93 -3.87
N GLY A 62 7.41 13.13 -2.84
CA GLY A 62 6.62 11.91 -2.97
C GLY A 62 5.23 12.23 -3.55
N GLY A 63 4.74 11.39 -4.46
CA GLY A 63 3.51 11.69 -5.18
C GLY A 63 3.26 10.76 -6.35
N VAL A 64 2.21 11.07 -7.13
CA VAL A 64 1.81 10.26 -8.28
C VAL A 64 2.56 10.70 -9.53
N TYR A 65 3.19 9.75 -10.20
CA TYR A 65 3.94 9.94 -11.43
C TYR A 65 3.45 8.96 -12.51
N THR A 66 3.70 9.29 -13.77
CA THR A 66 3.49 8.37 -14.89
C THR A 66 4.75 7.55 -15.09
N ILE A 67 4.64 6.23 -14.93
CA ILE A 67 5.73 5.28 -15.00
C ILE A 67 5.48 4.31 -16.14
N ASP A 68 6.47 4.09 -17.00
CA ASP A 68 6.39 3.22 -18.16
C ASP A 68 7.54 2.20 -18.13
N PRO A 69 7.34 1.04 -17.46
CA PRO A 69 8.43 0.08 -17.23
C PRO A 69 8.97 -0.59 -18.49
N ASP A 70 8.19 -0.65 -19.58
CA ASP A 70 8.61 -1.24 -20.85
C ASP A 70 8.87 -0.21 -21.97
N GLY A 71 8.61 1.07 -21.70
CA GLY A 71 8.93 2.21 -22.56
C GLY A 71 8.14 2.16 -23.85
N THR A 72 8.81 1.96 -24.99
CA THR A 72 8.11 1.80 -26.28
C THR A 72 7.43 0.43 -26.45
N GLY A 73 7.30 -0.34 -25.37
CA GLY A 73 6.68 -1.64 -25.34
C GLY A 73 5.15 -1.58 -25.48
N PRO A 74 4.48 -2.75 -25.44
CA PRO A 74 3.03 -2.82 -25.61
C PRO A 74 2.23 -2.49 -24.34
N GLN A 75 2.86 -2.35 -23.16
CA GLN A 75 2.14 -2.01 -21.94
C GLN A 75 1.88 -0.51 -21.89
N GLU A 76 0.71 -0.12 -21.39
CA GLU A 76 0.40 1.29 -21.21
C GLU A 76 1.11 1.82 -19.96
N PRO A 77 1.54 3.10 -19.95
CA PRO A 77 2.09 3.72 -18.77
C PRO A 77 1.14 3.67 -17.56
N LEU A 78 1.71 3.45 -16.39
CA LEU A 78 1.03 3.33 -15.11
C LEU A 78 1.05 4.67 -14.35
N HIS A 79 -0.06 4.99 -13.68
CA HIS A 79 -0.04 6.00 -12.62
C HIS A 79 0.38 5.34 -11.30
N VAL A 80 1.49 5.79 -10.73
CA VAL A 80 2.15 5.15 -9.60
C VAL A 80 2.48 6.18 -8.54
N TYR A 81 2.16 5.89 -7.28
CA TYR A 81 2.68 6.68 -6.17
C TYR A 81 4.15 6.31 -5.94
N CYS A 82 5.06 7.24 -6.22
CA CYS A 82 6.47 7.12 -5.88
C CYS A 82 6.71 7.77 -4.52
N GLY A 83 7.28 7.01 -3.59
CA GLY A 83 7.64 7.51 -2.26
C GLY A 83 8.75 8.56 -2.29
N GLU A 84 9.02 9.14 -1.12
CA GLU A 84 10.24 9.90 -0.89
C GLU A 84 11.48 8.99 -1.04
N PRO A 85 12.65 9.53 -1.43
CA PRO A 85 13.87 8.74 -1.51
C PRO A 85 14.21 8.11 -0.15
N ALA A 86 14.41 6.78 -0.12
CA ALA A 86 14.78 6.01 1.06
C ALA A 86 15.72 4.86 0.65
N ASP A 87 16.76 4.61 1.46
CA ASP A 87 17.69 3.48 1.26
C ASP A 87 18.20 3.31 -0.19
N GLY A 88 18.64 4.44 -0.76
CA GLY A 88 19.29 4.47 -2.07
C GLY A 88 18.36 4.68 -3.27
N GLY A 89 17.07 5.00 -3.07
CA GLY A 89 16.21 5.42 -4.18
C GLY A 89 14.75 5.58 -3.79
N ARG A 90 13.89 5.87 -4.77
CA ARG A 90 12.44 5.91 -4.58
C ARG A 90 11.81 4.55 -4.83
N TRP A 91 10.71 4.32 -4.15
CA TRP A 91 9.93 3.09 -4.24
C TRP A 91 8.57 3.35 -4.86
N ALA A 92 8.09 2.40 -5.66
CA ALA A 92 6.76 2.40 -6.27
C ALA A 92 5.76 1.68 -5.35
N LEU A 93 4.64 2.32 -5.03
CA LEU A 93 3.57 1.74 -4.21
C LEU A 93 2.78 0.70 -5.01
N VAL A 94 2.92 -0.57 -4.65
CA VAL A 94 2.15 -1.69 -5.25
C VAL A 94 0.75 -1.71 -4.66
N TYR A 95 0.65 -1.57 -3.35
CA TYR A 95 -0.63 -1.40 -2.69
C TYR A 95 -0.54 -0.62 -1.41
N ASN A 96 -1.70 -0.14 -1.00
CA ASN A 96 -1.92 0.48 0.28
C ASN A 96 -3.26 0.06 0.86
N SER A 97 -3.26 -0.42 2.10
CA SER A 97 -4.46 -0.63 2.88
C SER A 97 -4.50 0.35 4.04
N VAL A 98 -5.61 1.07 4.20
CA VAL A 98 -5.78 2.12 5.20
C VAL A 98 -6.94 1.77 6.13
N GLY A 99 -6.68 1.83 7.43
CA GLY A 99 -7.66 1.62 8.48
C GLY A 99 -8.58 2.83 8.65
N ARG A 100 -9.90 2.58 8.67
CA ARG A 100 -10.92 3.62 8.93
C ARG A 100 -12.10 3.02 9.67
N GLU A 101 -12.53 3.65 10.76
CA GLU A 101 -13.79 3.28 11.42
C GLU A 101 -14.97 3.35 10.45
N SER A 102 -15.77 2.29 10.39
CA SER A 102 -16.86 2.12 9.41
C SER A 102 -16.40 2.33 7.97
N GLY A 103 -15.16 1.91 7.68
CA GLY A 103 -14.50 2.07 6.39
C GLY A 103 -15.02 1.11 5.33
N SER A 104 -14.50 1.28 4.11
CA SER A 104 -14.77 0.36 2.99
C SER A 104 -13.60 -0.58 2.71
N THR A 105 -12.63 -0.69 3.63
CA THR A 105 -11.35 -1.38 3.38
C THR A 105 -11.53 -2.86 3.10
N ARG A 106 -12.36 -3.55 3.88
CA ARG A 106 -12.71 -4.95 3.59
C ARG A 106 -13.32 -5.14 2.20
N ALA A 107 -14.27 -4.28 1.82
CA ALA A 107 -14.91 -4.33 0.51
C ALA A 107 -13.96 -3.93 -0.63
N PHE A 108 -12.98 -3.06 -0.35
CA PHE A 108 -11.92 -2.73 -1.28
C PHE A 108 -11.04 -3.95 -1.56
N TRP A 109 -10.68 -4.72 -0.54
CA TRP A 109 -9.84 -5.90 -0.67
C TRP A 109 -10.58 -7.16 -1.11
N ASN A 110 -11.89 -7.11 -1.30
CA ASN A 110 -12.63 -8.18 -1.96
C ASN A 110 -12.51 -8.02 -3.48
N ILE A 111 -11.47 -8.64 -4.05
CA ILE A 111 -11.11 -8.55 -5.47
C ILE A 111 -11.29 -9.95 -6.07
N PRO A 112 -12.23 -10.17 -7.00
CA PRO A 112 -12.36 -11.44 -7.70
C PRO A 112 -11.08 -11.82 -8.45
N TYR A 113 -10.81 -13.10 -8.60
CA TYR A 113 -9.58 -13.59 -9.25
C TYR A 113 -9.43 -13.08 -10.69
N ALA A 114 -10.54 -12.93 -11.40
CA ALA A 114 -10.56 -12.39 -12.75
C ALA A 114 -10.03 -10.93 -12.82
N ASP A 115 -10.11 -10.19 -11.71
CA ASP A 115 -9.72 -8.79 -11.60
C ASP A 115 -8.33 -8.60 -10.94
N ARG A 116 -7.59 -9.69 -10.66
CA ARG A 116 -6.29 -9.64 -9.95
C ARG A 116 -5.21 -8.80 -10.63
N LEU A 117 -5.32 -8.57 -11.94
CA LEU A 117 -4.40 -7.71 -12.71
C LEU A 117 -5.01 -6.34 -13.04
N SER A 118 -6.19 -6.03 -12.48
CA SER A 118 -6.86 -4.75 -12.68
C SER A 118 -6.53 -3.78 -11.52
N PRO A 119 -6.08 -2.55 -11.83
CA PRO A 119 -5.87 -1.54 -10.80
C PRO A 119 -7.17 -1.17 -10.08
N LYS A 120 -7.09 -0.86 -8.78
CA LYS A 120 -8.22 -0.42 -7.95
C LYS A 120 -7.79 0.72 -7.05
N GLY A 121 -8.62 1.76 -6.96
CA GLY A 121 -8.32 2.95 -6.16
C GLY A 121 -7.24 3.84 -6.77
N GLU A 122 -7.30 5.13 -6.45
CA GLU A 122 -6.29 6.10 -6.90
C GLU A 122 -4.98 5.88 -6.13
N PRO A 123 -3.80 6.04 -6.77
CA PRO A 123 -2.51 5.93 -6.09
C PRO A 123 -2.38 6.97 -4.96
N SER A 124 -2.36 6.50 -3.71
CA SER A 124 -2.36 7.34 -2.52
C SER A 124 -1.84 6.58 -1.30
N LEU A 125 -1.25 7.31 -0.33
CA LEU A 125 -0.96 6.78 1.00
C LEU A 125 -2.12 6.96 1.99
N ASP A 126 -3.09 7.80 1.65
CA ASP A 126 -4.21 8.14 2.52
C ASP A 126 -5.46 7.28 2.24
N ASP A 127 -5.51 6.60 1.09
CA ASP A 127 -6.62 5.76 0.67
C ASP A 127 -6.16 4.34 0.30
N ASN A 128 -7.12 3.42 0.22
CA ASN A 128 -6.88 2.07 -0.27
C ASN A 128 -6.51 2.10 -1.77
N HIS A 129 -5.46 1.38 -2.14
CA HIS A 129 -4.91 1.35 -3.48
C HIS A 129 -4.34 -0.01 -3.84
N TYR A 130 -4.48 -0.41 -5.10
CA TYR A 130 -3.89 -1.61 -5.68
C TYR A 130 -3.46 -1.36 -7.12
N GLN A 131 -2.16 -1.52 -7.41
CA GLN A 131 -1.55 -1.39 -8.72
C GLN A 131 -0.80 -2.69 -9.08
N PRO A 132 -1.51 -3.74 -9.53
CA PRO A 132 -0.92 -5.05 -9.79
C PRO A 132 0.08 -5.07 -10.94
N GLY A 133 0.00 -4.11 -11.87
CA GLY A 133 0.95 -4.00 -12.98
C GLY A 133 2.41 -3.92 -12.50
N LEU A 134 2.64 -3.38 -11.31
CA LEU A 134 3.97 -3.27 -10.71
C LEU A 134 4.59 -4.62 -10.32
N TYR A 135 3.81 -5.69 -10.15
CA TYR A 135 4.39 -7.00 -9.88
C TYR A 135 5.22 -7.53 -11.06
N SER A 136 4.88 -7.17 -12.29
CA SER A 136 5.63 -7.61 -13.48
C SER A 136 7.04 -6.98 -13.54
N ALA A 137 7.15 -5.72 -13.13
CA ALA A 137 8.41 -4.96 -13.15
C ALA A 137 9.23 -5.13 -11.87
N GLY A 138 8.58 -5.31 -10.71
CA GLY A 138 9.22 -5.35 -9.40
C GLY A 138 10.28 -6.44 -9.25
N ARG A 139 11.38 -6.12 -8.56
CA ARG A 139 12.48 -7.06 -8.28
C ARG A 139 12.90 -7.08 -6.83
N GLU A 140 12.78 -5.94 -6.15
CA GLU A 140 12.91 -5.82 -4.71
C GLU A 140 11.60 -5.29 -4.16
N TYR A 141 11.20 -5.81 -3.00
CA TYR A 141 9.95 -5.50 -2.35
C TYR A 141 10.20 -5.19 -0.88
N ARG A 142 9.34 -4.35 -0.33
CA ARG A 142 9.23 -4.15 1.11
C ARG A 142 7.79 -3.94 1.51
N ASP A 143 7.47 -4.34 2.73
CA ASP A 143 6.20 -4.01 3.35
C ASP A 143 6.45 -3.09 4.55
N ASP A 144 5.72 -1.97 4.58
CA ASP A 144 5.74 -1.01 5.67
C ASP A 144 4.39 -1.03 6.40
N ILE A 145 4.41 -1.01 7.73
CA ILE A 145 3.21 -0.93 8.57
C ILE A 145 3.27 0.34 9.42
N GLU A 146 2.19 1.12 9.39
CA GLU A 146 1.97 2.27 10.28
C GLU A 146 0.95 1.89 11.36
N ASP A 147 1.31 2.03 12.63
CA ASP A 147 0.36 1.81 13.74
C ASP A 147 -0.62 3.00 13.92
N THR A 148 -1.54 2.88 14.86
CA THR A 148 -2.56 3.91 15.13
C THR A 148 -2.01 5.18 15.79
N GLU A 149 -0.78 5.15 16.30
CA GLU A 149 -0.08 6.29 16.88
C GLU A 149 0.81 7.02 15.86
N GLY A 150 1.00 6.42 14.67
CA GLY A 150 1.78 6.97 13.56
C GLY A 150 3.23 6.49 13.50
N ASN A 151 3.62 5.49 14.29
CA ASN A 151 4.93 4.86 14.16
C ASN A 151 4.92 3.95 12.92
N VAL A 152 6.01 3.96 12.16
CA VAL A 152 6.16 3.18 10.92
C VAL A 152 7.31 2.22 11.05
N ALA A 153 7.09 0.94 10.71
CA ALA A 153 8.11 -0.08 10.64
C ALA A 153 8.13 -0.75 9.26
N GLU A 154 9.32 -0.90 8.68
CA GLU A 154 9.55 -1.86 7.60
C GLU A 154 9.51 -3.27 8.21
N VAL A 155 8.53 -4.08 7.83
CA VAL A 155 8.31 -5.42 8.40
C VAL A 155 8.78 -6.55 7.50
N LEU A 156 8.97 -6.26 6.21
CA LEU A 156 9.46 -7.21 5.22
C LEU A 156 10.42 -6.51 4.27
N ARG A 157 11.49 -7.21 3.89
CA ARG A 157 12.27 -6.92 2.69
C ARG A 157 12.54 -8.20 1.93
N ALA A 158 12.26 -8.22 0.65
CA ALA A 158 12.37 -9.42 -0.16
C ALA A 158 12.76 -9.12 -1.61
N THR A 159 13.22 -10.14 -2.32
CA THR A 159 13.42 -10.09 -3.77
C THR A 159 12.56 -11.15 -4.46
N ALA A 160 12.27 -10.92 -5.74
CA ALA A 160 11.70 -11.93 -6.63
C ALA A 160 12.22 -11.70 -8.06
N ALA A 161 12.33 -12.78 -8.84
CA ALA A 161 12.73 -12.69 -10.24
C ALA A 161 11.61 -12.14 -11.15
N GLY A 162 10.37 -12.21 -10.67
CA GLY A 162 9.15 -11.87 -11.40
C GLY A 162 7.92 -12.38 -10.65
N ILE A 163 6.79 -12.43 -11.35
CA ILE A 163 5.53 -13.01 -10.88
C ILE A 163 4.96 -13.88 -12.00
N ASP A 164 4.42 -15.04 -11.65
CA ASP A 164 3.53 -15.76 -12.55
C ASP A 164 2.14 -15.11 -12.48
N THR A 165 1.74 -14.44 -13.55
CA THR A 165 0.44 -13.77 -13.61
C THR A 165 -0.75 -14.74 -13.69
N GLU A 166 -0.51 -16.01 -13.99
CA GLU A 166 -1.56 -17.03 -14.06
C GLU A 166 -2.07 -17.39 -12.66
N ASP A 167 -1.18 -17.60 -11.69
CA ASP A 167 -1.50 -17.99 -10.31
C ASP A 167 -1.18 -16.91 -9.24
N MET A 168 -0.52 -15.82 -9.65
CA MET A 168 -0.02 -14.71 -8.81
C MET A 168 1.04 -15.12 -7.78
N THR A 169 1.78 -16.20 -8.03
CA THR A 169 2.95 -16.59 -7.23
C THR A 169 4.19 -15.82 -7.67
N LEU A 170 5.04 -15.44 -6.70
CA LEU A 170 6.31 -14.77 -7.02
C LEU A 170 7.37 -15.80 -7.45
N ASP A 171 8.13 -15.45 -8.48
CA ASP A 171 9.18 -16.31 -9.02
C ASP A 171 10.43 -16.23 -8.15
N SER A 172 10.86 -17.37 -7.59
CA SER A 172 12.08 -17.49 -6.78
C SER A 172 12.19 -16.39 -5.69
N PRO A 173 11.17 -16.25 -4.81
CA PRO A 173 11.19 -15.21 -3.80
C PRO A 173 12.29 -15.50 -2.76
N GLU A 174 13.01 -14.47 -2.34
CA GLU A 174 14.03 -14.59 -1.29
C GLU A 174 13.80 -13.55 -0.18
N HIS A 175 13.90 -13.98 1.08
CA HIS A 175 13.83 -13.10 2.24
C HIS A 175 15.18 -12.41 2.44
N VAL A 176 15.20 -11.08 2.39
CA VAL A 176 16.42 -10.28 2.55
C VAL A 176 16.51 -9.75 3.97
N ASN A 177 17.54 -10.19 4.70
CA ASN A 177 17.88 -9.70 6.05
C ASN A 177 16.68 -9.74 7.03
N PRO A 178 16.15 -10.92 7.37
CA PRO A 178 15.08 -11.05 8.37
C PRO A 178 15.49 -10.34 9.67
N LYS A 179 14.60 -9.49 10.20
CA LYS A 179 14.91 -8.66 11.38
C LYS A 179 14.95 -9.47 12.66
N HIS A 180 14.00 -10.41 12.80
CA HIS A 180 13.89 -11.26 13.96
C HIS A 180 14.09 -12.71 13.53
N VAL A 181 15.14 -13.33 14.06
CA VAL A 181 15.45 -14.73 13.82
C VAL A 181 15.67 -15.46 15.13
N ASP A 182 15.41 -16.77 15.14
CA ASP A 182 15.73 -17.63 16.27
C ASP A 182 17.24 -17.99 16.32
N GLU A 183 17.58 -18.92 17.22
CA GLU A 183 18.96 -19.39 17.41
C GLU A 183 19.54 -20.10 16.17
N ASP A 184 18.66 -20.65 15.32
CA ASP A 184 19.02 -21.36 14.09
C ASP A 184 19.00 -20.44 12.86
N GLY A 185 18.60 -19.18 13.03
CA GLY A 185 18.50 -18.18 11.97
C GLY A 185 17.19 -18.22 11.19
N GLU A 186 16.17 -18.92 11.69
CA GLU A 186 14.85 -18.96 11.06
C GLU A 186 14.06 -17.68 11.37
N ASP A 187 13.37 -17.14 10.36
CA ASP A 187 12.47 -15.99 10.49
C ASP A 187 11.28 -16.34 11.42
N ILE A 188 11.25 -15.73 12.60
CA ILE A 188 10.21 -15.97 13.59
C ILE A 188 8.96 -15.13 13.37
N ASP A 189 9.03 -14.07 12.57
CA ASP A 189 7.87 -13.24 12.25
C ASP A 189 6.98 -13.92 11.21
N LYS A 190 7.58 -14.76 10.37
CA LYS A 190 6.91 -15.53 9.31
C LYS A 190 6.13 -14.68 8.30
N ILE A 191 6.40 -13.37 8.27
CA ILE A 191 5.78 -12.44 7.32
C ILE A 191 6.17 -12.83 5.90
N PHE A 192 7.45 -13.13 5.67
CA PHE A 192 7.89 -13.55 4.34
C PHE A 192 7.10 -14.75 3.85
N GLY A 193 7.03 -15.84 4.63
CA GLY A 193 6.32 -17.05 4.23
C GLY A 193 4.82 -16.83 4.02
N ASN A 194 4.16 -16.08 4.91
CA ASN A 194 2.71 -15.95 4.87
C ASN A 194 2.19 -14.80 3.99
N GLN A 195 3.00 -13.78 3.66
CA GLN A 195 2.54 -12.57 2.95
C GLN A 195 3.26 -12.37 1.61
N PHE A 196 4.30 -13.15 1.28
CA PHE A 196 5.12 -12.92 0.08
C PHE A 196 5.53 -14.20 -0.63
N GLY A 197 6.07 -15.18 0.10
CA GLY A 197 6.60 -16.42 -0.47
C GLY A 197 5.54 -17.45 -0.86
N ALA A 198 4.31 -17.30 -0.36
CA ALA A 198 3.16 -18.12 -0.72
C ALA A 198 2.36 -17.50 -1.87
N GLY A 199 1.28 -18.18 -2.30
CA GLY A 199 0.45 -17.70 -3.39
C GLY A 199 -0.63 -16.71 -2.95
N TRP A 200 -1.38 -16.23 -3.94
CA TRP A 200 -2.42 -15.23 -3.79
C TRP A 200 -3.80 -15.90 -3.77
N SER A 201 -4.61 -15.63 -2.74
CA SER A 201 -5.99 -16.14 -2.68
C SER A 201 -7.00 -15.02 -2.73
N SER A 202 -8.14 -15.30 -3.36
CA SER A 202 -9.36 -14.50 -3.42
C SER A 202 -10.57 -15.35 -3.05
N PRO A 203 -11.80 -14.80 -2.91
CA PRO A 203 -12.97 -15.60 -2.57
C PRO A 203 -13.30 -16.73 -3.56
N ASP A 204 -12.79 -16.62 -4.79
CA ASP A 204 -13.06 -17.50 -5.93
C ASP A 204 -11.81 -18.22 -6.46
N PHE A 205 -10.66 -18.07 -5.81
CA PHE A 205 -9.41 -18.76 -6.14
C PHE A 205 -8.58 -19.02 -4.89
N ASP A 206 -8.03 -20.23 -4.80
CA ASP A 206 -7.28 -20.70 -3.65
C ASP A 206 -5.82 -20.92 -4.06
N GLY A 207 -4.97 -19.96 -3.71
CA GLY A 207 -3.52 -19.99 -3.97
C GLY A 207 -2.69 -20.12 -2.70
N ASP A 208 -3.33 -20.34 -1.55
CA ASP A 208 -2.64 -20.40 -0.27
C ASP A 208 -2.15 -21.81 0.07
N ASP A 209 -1.33 -21.93 1.12
CA ASP A 209 -0.70 -23.19 1.49
C ASP A 209 -1.64 -24.12 2.29
N MET A 210 -2.89 -23.70 2.55
CA MET A 210 -3.83 -24.47 3.36
C MET A 210 -4.59 -25.51 2.52
N SER A 211 -4.25 -26.78 2.73
CA SER A 211 -4.88 -27.88 1.97
C SER A 211 -6.38 -28.12 2.24
N ASP A 212 -6.94 -27.56 3.32
CA ASP A 212 -8.30 -27.86 3.80
C ASP A 212 -9.29 -26.68 3.72
N ARG A 213 -8.82 -25.49 3.33
CA ARG A 213 -9.63 -24.26 3.27
C ARG A 213 -8.93 -23.18 2.45
N ASN A 214 -9.72 -22.28 1.87
CA ASN A 214 -9.25 -21.03 1.28
C ASN A 214 -9.27 -19.93 2.36
N CYS A 215 -8.12 -19.32 2.64
CA CYS A 215 -7.97 -18.28 3.65
C CYS A 215 -8.80 -17.02 3.31
N ALA A 216 -8.86 -16.60 2.06
CA ALA A 216 -9.67 -15.46 1.64
C ALA A 216 -11.17 -15.70 1.96
N VAL A 217 -11.68 -16.91 1.72
CA VAL A 217 -13.08 -17.26 2.05
C VAL A 217 -13.33 -17.22 3.56
N VAL A 218 -12.39 -17.74 4.35
CA VAL A 218 -12.50 -17.77 5.82
C VAL A 218 -12.46 -16.36 6.41
N TYR A 219 -11.62 -15.48 5.84
CA TYR A 219 -11.36 -14.15 6.39
C TYR A 219 -12.02 -13.04 5.56
N GLY A 220 -13.34 -13.12 5.45
CA GLY A 220 -14.16 -11.99 4.98
C GLY A 220 -14.05 -11.66 3.49
N GLY A 221 -13.51 -12.58 2.68
CA GLY A 221 -13.30 -12.41 1.26
C GLY A 221 -12.14 -11.50 0.90
N VAL A 222 -11.25 -11.23 1.86
CA VAL A 222 -10.07 -10.37 1.64
C VAL A 222 -9.08 -11.09 0.77
N THR A 223 -8.54 -10.35 -0.19
CA THR A 223 -7.68 -10.87 -1.23
C THR A 223 -6.26 -10.38 -1.03
N GLN A 224 -5.31 -11.30 -0.90
CA GLN A 224 -3.90 -11.02 -0.67
C GLN A 224 -3.06 -12.30 -0.86
N HIS A 225 -1.74 -12.18 -0.74
CA HIS A 225 -0.88 -13.32 -0.53
C HIS A 225 -1.11 -13.93 0.86
N TYR A 226 -1.34 -15.23 0.88
CA TYR A 226 -1.64 -16.02 2.07
C TYR A 226 -0.76 -17.28 2.08
N GLY A 227 -0.10 -17.57 3.21
CA GLY A 227 0.56 -18.85 3.45
C GLY A 227 -0.34 -19.75 4.29
N SER A 228 0.01 -19.99 5.55
CA SER A 228 -0.87 -20.59 6.55
C SER A 228 -1.84 -19.54 7.12
N CYS A 229 -2.65 -19.04 6.20
CA CYS A 229 -3.36 -17.77 6.23
C CYS A 229 -2.41 -16.59 6.40
N PHE A 230 -2.38 -15.89 7.53
CA PHE A 230 -1.67 -14.61 7.56
C PHE A 230 -1.04 -14.24 8.90
N VAL A 231 -0.04 -13.36 8.83
CA VAL A 231 0.49 -12.60 9.96
C VAL A 231 -0.14 -11.22 10.02
N TYR A 232 -0.38 -10.59 8.87
CA TYR A 232 -1.21 -9.40 8.75
C TYR A 232 -2.30 -9.58 7.70
N SER A 233 -3.41 -8.90 7.92
CA SER A 233 -4.56 -8.89 7.03
C SER A 233 -4.74 -7.49 6.46
N LEU A 234 -4.99 -7.39 5.15
CA LEU A 234 -5.21 -6.10 4.49
C LEU A 234 -6.62 -5.54 4.76
N GLY A 235 -7.59 -6.35 5.15
CA GLY A 235 -8.97 -5.84 5.30
C GLY A 235 -9.90 -6.67 6.17
N ALA A 236 -9.42 -7.78 6.72
CA ALA A 236 -10.19 -8.65 7.61
C ALA A 236 -9.76 -8.38 9.03
N ASP A 237 -10.73 -8.32 9.93
CA ASP A 237 -10.47 -7.81 11.27
C ASP A 237 -9.91 -8.87 12.23
N ALA A 238 -9.66 -10.08 11.71
CA ALA A 238 -8.87 -11.16 12.29
C ALA A 238 -9.22 -11.57 13.74
N HIS A 239 -10.33 -11.09 14.30
CA HIS A 239 -10.70 -11.36 15.68
C HIS A 239 -11.31 -12.77 15.79
N GLU A 240 -10.80 -13.54 16.75
CA GLU A 240 -11.32 -14.88 17.01
C GLU A 240 -12.78 -14.78 17.47
N ALA A 241 -13.64 -15.65 16.93
CA ALA A 241 -15.01 -15.73 17.43
C ALA A 241 -14.99 -16.16 18.89
N THR A 242 -15.37 -15.26 19.80
CA THR A 242 -15.64 -15.68 21.18
C THR A 242 -16.74 -16.74 21.17
N ALA A 243 -16.69 -17.67 22.12
CA ALA A 243 -17.65 -18.78 22.17
C ALA A 243 -19.11 -18.28 22.18
N GLY A 244 -19.81 -18.47 21.06
CA GLY A 244 -21.18 -18.02 20.84
C GLY A 244 -21.36 -16.85 19.86
N GLN A 245 -20.27 -16.25 19.35
CA GLN A 245 -20.30 -15.35 18.19
C GLN A 245 -20.22 -16.14 16.89
N SER A 246 -20.94 -15.69 15.85
CA SER A 246 -20.71 -16.17 14.49
C SER A 246 -19.33 -15.71 14.03
N MET A 247 -18.65 -16.51 13.22
CA MET A 247 -17.37 -16.14 12.60
C MET A 247 -17.49 -14.77 11.90
N ASP A 248 -18.62 -14.50 11.23
CA ASP A 248 -18.92 -13.21 10.59
C ASP A 248 -18.95 -12.01 11.54
N ALA A 249 -19.33 -12.21 12.81
CA ALA A 249 -19.37 -11.15 13.83
C ALA A 249 -18.02 -10.99 14.55
N ALA A 250 -17.13 -11.96 14.38
CA ALA A 250 -15.78 -11.94 14.90
C ALA A 250 -14.80 -11.32 13.90
N ILE A 251 -15.08 -11.37 12.61
CA ILE A 251 -14.24 -10.77 11.55
C ILE A 251 -14.61 -9.30 11.28
N ALA A 252 -15.50 -8.69 12.06
CA ALA A 252 -16.00 -7.33 11.84
C ALA A 252 -15.80 -6.45 13.09
N ASP A 253 -14.79 -5.59 13.07
CA ASP A 253 -14.44 -4.68 14.18
C ASP A 253 -14.80 -3.22 13.85
N ASP A 254 -16.03 -3.01 13.40
CA ASP A 254 -16.50 -1.77 12.77
C ASP A 254 -15.88 -1.51 11.39
N ASP A 255 -15.51 -2.57 10.65
CA ASP A 255 -14.93 -2.48 9.31
C ASP A 255 -13.64 -1.63 9.27
N TRP A 256 -12.78 -1.74 10.30
CA TRP A 256 -11.53 -0.99 10.34
C TRP A 256 -10.64 -1.35 9.15
N GLY A 257 -10.45 -2.65 8.90
CA GLY A 257 -9.68 -3.17 7.79
C GLY A 257 -8.35 -3.81 8.21
N PRO A 258 -7.22 -3.10 8.13
CA PRO A 258 -5.91 -3.73 8.25
C PRO A 258 -5.54 -4.01 9.70
N HIS A 259 -5.01 -5.22 9.92
CA HIS A 259 -4.64 -5.74 11.23
C HIS A 259 -3.32 -6.51 11.17
N LEU A 260 -2.58 -6.52 12.27
CA LEU A 260 -1.29 -7.20 12.42
C LEU A 260 -1.31 -8.06 13.69
N ASP A 261 -0.74 -9.27 13.65
CA ASP A 261 -0.51 -10.08 14.85
C ASP A 261 0.20 -9.26 15.94
N THR A 262 -0.38 -9.22 17.13
CA THR A 262 0.10 -8.34 18.19
C THR A 262 1.50 -8.68 18.69
N GLU A 263 1.90 -9.96 18.70
CA GLU A 263 3.26 -10.34 19.08
C GLU A 263 4.28 -9.85 18.05
N VAL A 264 3.91 -9.85 16.77
CA VAL A 264 4.72 -9.27 15.70
C VAL A 264 4.77 -7.75 15.84
N ALA A 265 3.65 -7.08 16.09
CA ALA A 265 3.62 -5.64 16.32
C ALA A 265 4.60 -5.23 17.45
N GLU A 266 4.60 -5.95 18.57
CA GLU A 266 5.51 -5.71 19.69
C GLU A 266 6.98 -5.91 19.32
N ARG A 267 7.33 -6.92 18.52
CA ARG A 267 8.70 -7.15 18.05
C ARG A 267 9.21 -6.02 17.15
N PHE A 268 8.33 -5.41 16.37
CA PHE A 268 8.64 -4.25 15.53
C PHE A 268 8.48 -2.90 16.24
N GLU A 269 8.29 -2.90 17.57
CA GLU A 269 8.13 -1.70 18.39
C GLU A 269 6.92 -0.82 17.97
N LEU A 270 5.89 -1.45 17.41
CA LEU A 270 4.63 -0.79 17.05
C LEU A 270 3.65 -0.83 18.24
N SER A 271 2.82 0.19 18.35
CA SER A 271 1.77 0.27 19.35
C SER A 271 0.66 -0.74 19.06
N ASN A 272 0.10 -1.35 20.12
CA ASN A 272 -1.00 -2.31 20.02
C ASN A 272 -2.20 -1.93 20.90
N ASP A 273 -3.37 -2.43 20.54
CA ASP A 273 -4.65 -2.19 21.25
C ASP A 273 -5.02 -3.31 22.25
N GLY A 274 -4.13 -4.28 22.45
CA GLY A 274 -4.31 -5.42 23.35
C GLY A 274 -5.18 -6.55 22.81
N SER A 275 -5.64 -6.49 21.56
CA SER A 275 -6.27 -7.63 20.88
C SER A 275 -5.23 -8.63 20.36
N THR A 276 -5.65 -9.80 19.88
CA THR A 276 -4.75 -10.80 19.27
C THR A 276 -4.14 -10.30 17.96
N TYR A 277 -4.93 -9.57 17.18
CA TYR A 277 -4.50 -8.91 15.96
C TYR A 277 -4.83 -7.43 16.12
N THR A 278 -3.83 -6.61 16.41
CA THR A 278 -4.01 -5.19 16.66
C THR A 278 -4.39 -4.44 15.38
N ARG A 279 -5.25 -3.44 15.53
CA ARG A 279 -5.51 -2.45 14.47
C ARG A 279 -4.22 -1.74 14.11
N VAL A 280 -3.98 -1.62 12.81
CA VAL A 280 -2.92 -0.75 12.28
C VAL A 280 -3.55 0.29 11.38
N LYS A 281 -2.93 1.47 11.30
CA LYS A 281 -3.44 2.56 10.46
C LYS A 281 -3.21 2.28 8.99
N ARG A 282 -2.07 1.67 8.63
CA ARG A 282 -1.72 1.41 7.23
C ARG A 282 -0.85 0.18 7.07
N ILE A 283 -1.09 -0.58 6.00
CA ILE A 283 -0.16 -1.61 5.49
C ILE A 283 0.11 -1.30 4.02
N SER A 284 1.37 -1.11 3.66
CA SER A 284 1.78 -0.73 2.32
C SER A 284 2.81 -1.71 1.78
N ARG A 285 2.66 -2.15 0.53
CA ARG A 285 3.72 -2.85 -0.20
C ARG A 285 4.31 -1.93 -1.24
N TRP A 286 5.63 -1.96 -1.30
CA TRP A 286 6.42 -1.19 -2.22
C TRP A 286 7.31 -2.10 -3.06
N THR A 287 7.69 -1.62 -4.24
CA THR A 287 8.66 -2.30 -5.09
C THR A 287 9.61 -1.33 -5.79
N ARG A 288 10.76 -1.85 -6.24
CA ARG A 288 11.69 -1.16 -7.15
C ARG A 288 12.37 -2.17 -8.09
N TRP A 289 12.96 -1.65 -9.16
CA TRP A 289 13.69 -2.40 -10.19
C TRP A 289 14.80 -1.57 -10.84
#